data_AF-A0A0M4HM84-F1
#
_entry.id   AF-A0A0M4HM84-F1
#
_cell.length_a   1.000
_cell.length_b   1.000
_cell.length_c   1.000
_cell.angle_alpha   90.00
_cell.angle_beta   90.00
_cell.angle_gamma   90.00
#
_symmetry.space_group_name_H-M   'P 1'
#
loop_
_entity.id
_entity.type
_entity.pdbx_description
1 polymer ?
#
loop_
_entity_poly.entity_id
_entity_poly.type
_entity_poly.pdbx_seq_one_letter_code
_entity_poly.pdbx_strand_id
1 'polypeptide(L)'
;MKPGKNKFEKGKLVDNRPVGLWEYFDSNGKPDLTFDYDSSKIVFSRPDTTRYWLKVDTAWQLVRPMRAPRLLGSREHDIIQIAQSIKYPSVAIKSGTEGTVLISYVVTPTGQAQDFLIENGVSPACDDEAWKALRDNFNNWIPAIYRGKPVPARFYLMVTFRMVASEQRRKESDKELSVLTAGKNVHFVDHVIITALGIERKSGALPLPKQ
;
A
#
# COMPACT_ATOMS: atom_id res chain seq x y z
N MET A 1 22.26 -9.46 -20.30
CA MET A 1 20.85 -9.74 -19.95
C MET A 1 20.72 -9.62 -18.43
N LYS A 2 19.80 -8.79 -17.90
CA LYS A 2 19.62 -8.61 -16.44
C LYS A 2 18.29 -9.26 -16.02
N PRO A 3 18.28 -10.20 -15.05
CA PRO A 3 17.04 -10.76 -14.52
C PRO A 3 16.21 -9.70 -13.79
N GLY A 4 14.88 -9.85 -13.77
CA GLY A 4 13.96 -9.12 -12.87
C GLY A 4 14.38 -9.28 -11.39
N LYS A 5 14.22 -8.24 -10.58
CA LYS A 5 15.29 -7.78 -9.66
C LYS A 5 15.11 -8.10 -8.17
N ASN A 6 14.16 -8.94 -7.74
CA ASN A 6 14.04 -9.33 -6.33
C ASN A 6 13.17 -10.59 -6.13
N LYS A 7 12.93 -10.98 -4.87
CA LYS A 7 12.15 -12.18 -4.50
C LYS A 7 10.65 -12.13 -4.89
N PHE A 8 10.14 -10.98 -5.30
CA PHE A 8 8.72 -10.76 -5.59
C PHE A 8 8.38 -10.85 -7.07
N GLU A 9 9.38 -10.89 -7.96
CA GLU A 9 9.14 -10.93 -9.40
C GLU A 9 10.26 -11.68 -10.14
N LYS A 10 9.88 -12.36 -11.22
CA LYS A 10 10.79 -13.07 -12.10
C LYS A 10 10.36 -12.87 -13.54
N GLY A 11 11.29 -12.39 -14.36
CA GLY A 11 11.03 -12.14 -15.77
C GLY A 11 12.26 -11.59 -16.49
N LYS A 12 12.09 -11.29 -17.77
CA LYS A 12 13.13 -10.75 -18.63
C LYS A 12 12.84 -9.30 -18.99
N LEU A 13 13.87 -8.47 -18.91
CA LEU A 13 13.87 -7.10 -19.41
C LEU A 13 14.62 -7.01 -20.75
N VAL A 14 14.07 -6.25 -21.69
CA VAL A 14 14.72 -5.79 -22.94
C VAL A 14 14.53 -4.28 -22.99
N ASP A 15 15.61 -3.52 -23.15
CA ASP A 15 15.60 -2.04 -23.14
C ASP A 15 14.84 -1.43 -21.94
N ASN A 16 15.06 -2.03 -20.76
CA ASN A 16 14.41 -1.66 -19.50
C ASN A 16 12.88 -1.81 -19.50
N ARG A 17 12.32 -2.61 -20.42
CA ARG A 17 10.90 -2.95 -20.48
C ARG A 17 10.69 -4.45 -20.26
N PRO A 18 9.63 -4.84 -19.54
CA PRO A 18 9.28 -6.25 -19.37
C PRO A 18 8.85 -6.87 -20.70
N VAL A 19 9.36 -8.07 -20.99
CA VAL A 19 8.97 -8.87 -22.16
C VAL A 19 8.67 -10.31 -21.76
N GLY A 20 7.81 -10.98 -22.54
CA GLY A 20 7.40 -12.35 -22.34
C GLY A 20 6.72 -12.60 -20.98
N LEU A 21 6.89 -13.82 -20.46
CA LEU A 21 6.31 -14.24 -19.19
C LEU A 21 7.00 -13.58 -17.99
N TRP A 22 6.19 -12.93 -17.17
CA TRP A 22 6.55 -12.41 -15.86
C TRP A 22 5.72 -13.07 -14.78
N GLU A 23 6.40 -13.57 -13.76
CA GLU A 23 5.81 -14.18 -12.58
C GLU A 23 5.98 -13.23 -11.39
N TYR A 24 4.90 -13.00 -10.65
CA TYR A 24 4.88 -12.19 -9.44
C TYR A 24 4.50 -13.07 -8.24
N PHE A 25 5.17 -12.84 -7.12
CA PHE A 25 5.10 -13.68 -5.93
C PHE A 25 4.73 -12.84 -4.70
N ASP A 26 4.11 -13.49 -3.71
CA ASP A 26 3.99 -12.94 -2.36
C ASP A 26 5.30 -13.09 -1.56
N SER A 27 5.32 -12.58 -0.34
CA SER A 27 6.46 -12.66 0.58
C SER A 27 6.92 -14.07 0.93
N ASN A 28 6.05 -15.07 0.77
CA ASN A 28 6.33 -16.48 0.98
C ASN A 28 6.82 -17.17 -0.30
N GLY A 29 7.01 -16.42 -1.39
CA GLY A 29 7.44 -16.95 -2.69
C GLY A 29 6.35 -17.72 -3.42
N LYS A 30 5.08 -17.63 -3.01
CA LYS A 30 3.98 -18.29 -3.72
C LYS A 30 3.53 -17.41 -4.89
N PRO A 31 3.30 -17.97 -6.08
CA PRO A 31 2.79 -17.22 -7.23
C PRO A 31 1.47 -16.50 -6.91
N ASP A 32 1.35 -15.23 -7.31
CA ASP A 32 0.12 -14.44 -7.21
C ASP A 32 -0.43 -14.06 -8.60
N LEU A 33 0.45 -13.71 -9.53
CA LEU A 33 0.11 -13.31 -10.89
C LEU A 33 1.20 -13.80 -11.87
N THR A 34 0.80 -14.33 -13.01
CA THR A 34 1.67 -14.50 -14.17
C THR A 34 1.07 -13.72 -15.33
N PHE A 35 1.85 -12.79 -15.89
CA PHE A 35 1.44 -11.95 -17.00
C PHE A 35 2.40 -12.14 -18.17
N ASP A 36 1.84 -12.35 -19.36
CA ASP A 36 2.58 -12.35 -20.61
C ASP A 36 2.53 -10.95 -21.22
N TYR A 37 3.67 -10.26 -21.19
CA TYR A 37 3.80 -8.92 -21.75
C TYR A 37 3.74 -8.88 -23.28
N ASP A 38 4.09 -9.97 -23.96
CA ASP A 38 4.09 -10.01 -25.43
C ASP A 38 2.65 -10.14 -25.95
N SER A 39 1.82 -10.93 -25.27
CA SER A 39 0.40 -11.13 -25.64
C SER A 39 -0.59 -10.29 -24.82
N SER A 40 -0.12 -9.55 -23.81
CA SER A 40 -0.94 -8.80 -22.85
C SER A 40 -2.01 -9.66 -22.15
N LYS A 41 -1.64 -10.88 -21.76
CA LYS A 41 -2.56 -11.85 -21.16
C LYS A 41 -2.15 -12.23 -19.75
N ILE A 42 -3.15 -12.40 -18.90
CA ILE A 42 -2.98 -13.06 -17.61
C ILE A 42 -2.94 -14.56 -17.88
N VAL A 43 -1.79 -15.16 -17.59
CA VAL A 43 -1.57 -16.61 -17.70
C VAL A 43 -2.01 -17.32 -16.43
N PHE A 44 -1.76 -16.69 -15.28
CA PHE A 44 -2.19 -17.19 -13.97
C PHE A 44 -2.59 -16.01 -13.09
N SER A 45 -3.63 -16.19 -12.30
CA SER A 45 -3.95 -15.30 -11.19
C SER A 45 -4.46 -16.14 -10.04
N ARG A 46 -3.94 -15.88 -8.83
CA ARG A 46 -4.43 -16.53 -7.62
C ARG A 46 -5.95 -16.31 -7.49
N PRO A 47 -6.75 -17.34 -7.15
CA PRO A 47 -8.17 -17.14 -6.94
C PRO A 47 -8.45 -16.11 -5.83
N ASP A 48 -9.38 -15.21 -6.10
CA ASP A 48 -9.85 -14.21 -5.13
C ASP A 48 -11.38 -14.30 -4.99
N THR A 49 -11.83 -14.35 -3.74
CA THR A 49 -13.24 -14.47 -3.38
C THR A 49 -13.84 -13.20 -2.77
N THR A 50 -13.02 -12.15 -2.67
CA THR A 50 -13.32 -10.88 -2.01
C THR A 50 -14.35 -10.08 -2.78
N ARG A 51 -15.17 -9.34 -2.05
CA ARG A 51 -16.06 -8.32 -2.62
C ARG A 51 -15.32 -7.00 -2.69
N TYR A 52 -15.52 -6.25 -3.77
CA TYR A 52 -14.89 -4.96 -4.01
C TYR A 52 -15.95 -3.88 -4.16
N TRP A 53 -15.60 -2.64 -3.79
CA TRP A 53 -16.39 -1.47 -4.14
C TRP A 53 -16.26 -1.19 -5.63
N LEU A 54 -17.20 -1.69 -6.42
CA LEU A 54 -17.25 -1.48 -7.86
C LEU A 54 -18.31 -0.44 -8.19
N LYS A 55 -18.02 0.41 -9.19
CA LYS A 55 -19.01 1.34 -9.71
C LYS A 55 -19.91 0.59 -10.70
N VAL A 56 -21.08 0.18 -10.24
CA VAL A 56 -22.10 -0.53 -11.02
C VAL A 56 -23.16 0.50 -11.40
N ASP A 57 -23.32 0.71 -12.70
CA ASP A 57 -24.13 1.78 -13.28
C ASP A 57 -23.66 3.16 -12.75
N THR A 58 -24.41 3.76 -11.83
CA THR A 58 -24.10 5.07 -11.24
C THR A 58 -23.68 4.99 -9.77
N ALA A 59 -23.72 3.81 -9.14
CA ALA A 59 -23.53 3.65 -7.70
C ALA A 59 -22.33 2.76 -7.35
N TRP A 60 -21.67 3.06 -6.23
CA TRP A 60 -20.69 2.17 -5.63
C TRP A 60 -21.39 1.04 -4.90
N GLN A 61 -21.06 -0.21 -5.26
CA GLN A 61 -21.65 -1.40 -4.66
C GLN A 61 -20.55 -2.37 -4.25
N LEU A 62 -20.71 -2.98 -3.08
CA LEU A 62 -19.81 -4.02 -2.58
C LEU A 62 -20.20 -5.38 -3.17
N VAL A 63 -19.61 -5.71 -4.33
CA VAL A 63 -19.98 -6.90 -5.12
C VAL A 63 -18.78 -7.77 -5.42
N ARG A 64 -19.03 -9.04 -5.72
CA ARG A 64 -17.97 -9.96 -6.17
C ARG A 64 -17.76 -9.79 -7.68
N PRO A 65 -16.54 -9.46 -8.14
CA PRO A 65 -16.24 -9.41 -9.57
C PRO A 65 -16.11 -10.82 -10.16
N MET A 66 -16.28 -10.94 -11.48
CA MET A 66 -15.89 -12.14 -12.22
C MET A 66 -14.37 -12.29 -12.28
N ARG A 67 -13.65 -11.16 -12.36
CA ARG A 67 -12.19 -11.09 -12.22
C ARG A 67 -11.84 -9.92 -11.30
N ALA A 68 -11.15 -10.22 -10.20
CA ALA A 68 -10.69 -9.22 -9.27
C ALA A 68 -9.73 -8.23 -9.96
N PRO A 69 -9.78 -6.93 -9.58
CA PRO A 69 -8.73 -6.00 -9.96
C PRO A 69 -7.39 -6.48 -9.35
N ARG A 70 -6.30 -6.36 -10.10
CA ARG A 70 -4.97 -6.82 -9.69
C ARG A 70 -3.93 -5.77 -10.02
N LEU A 71 -2.97 -5.55 -9.14
CA LEU A 71 -1.77 -4.82 -9.50
C LEU A 71 -1.01 -5.62 -10.57
N LEU A 72 -0.48 -4.95 -11.59
CA LEU A 72 0.47 -5.57 -12.52
C LEU A 72 1.86 -5.61 -11.85
N GLY A 73 2.00 -6.52 -10.89
CA GLY A 73 3.13 -6.57 -9.97
C GLY A 73 2.80 -7.39 -8.72
N SER A 74 3.76 -7.47 -7.79
CA SER A 74 3.48 -8.00 -6.45
C SER A 74 2.91 -6.89 -5.56
N ARG A 75 1.67 -7.05 -5.09
CA ARG A 75 1.03 -6.10 -4.18
C ARG A 75 1.83 -5.89 -2.90
N GLU A 76 2.43 -6.95 -2.35
CA GLU A 76 3.23 -6.83 -1.14
C GLU A 76 4.53 -6.05 -1.38
N HIS A 77 5.16 -6.23 -2.55
CA HIS A 77 6.33 -5.44 -2.91
C HIS A 77 6.00 -3.95 -3.02
N ASP A 78 4.87 -3.63 -3.65
CA ASP A 78 4.36 -2.26 -3.83
C ASP A 78 4.11 -1.57 -2.48
N ILE A 79 3.45 -2.25 -1.55
CA ILE A 79 3.23 -1.72 -0.19
C ILE A 79 4.54 -1.50 0.56
N ILE A 80 5.53 -2.38 0.40
CA ILE A 80 6.86 -2.18 0.98
C ILE A 80 7.53 -0.93 0.37
N GLN A 81 7.43 -0.72 -0.94
CA GLN A 81 8.00 0.46 -1.61
C GLN A 81 7.33 1.76 -1.16
N ILE A 82 6.00 1.76 -1.07
CA ILE A 82 5.24 2.89 -0.52
C ILE A 82 5.70 3.18 0.91
N ALA A 83 5.75 2.16 1.78
CA ALA A 83 6.19 2.32 3.16
C ALA A 83 7.61 2.89 3.27
N GLN A 84 8.54 2.41 2.45
CA GLN A 84 9.93 2.89 2.42
C GLN A 84 10.06 4.32 1.89
N SER A 85 9.11 4.79 1.09
CA SER A 85 9.11 6.15 0.56
C SER A 85 8.56 7.19 1.53
N ILE A 86 7.75 6.77 2.52
CA ILE A 86 7.12 7.67 3.50
C ILE A 86 8.12 8.06 4.58
N LYS A 87 8.30 9.36 4.77
CA LYS A 87 9.09 9.93 5.87
C LYS A 87 8.19 10.53 6.93
N TYR A 88 8.32 10.08 8.18
CA TYR A 88 7.62 10.73 9.29
C TYR A 88 8.06 12.20 9.40
N PRO A 89 7.17 13.18 9.16
CA PRO A 89 7.55 14.59 9.12
C PRO A 89 8.16 15.06 10.44
N SER A 90 9.27 15.80 10.37
CA SER A 90 9.98 16.27 11.58
C SER A 90 9.13 17.18 12.46
N VAL A 91 8.22 17.95 11.85
CA VAL A 91 7.24 18.78 12.58
C VAL A 91 6.29 17.91 13.40
N ALA A 92 5.79 16.82 12.81
CA ALA A 92 4.87 15.87 13.44
C ALA A 92 5.58 15.08 14.56
N ILE A 93 6.84 14.70 14.36
CA ILE A 93 7.67 14.08 15.43
C ILE A 93 7.83 15.05 16.61
N LYS A 94 8.19 16.32 16.35
CA LYS A 94 8.43 17.33 17.40
C LYS A 94 7.18 17.67 18.20
N SER A 95 6.01 17.67 17.56
CA SER A 95 4.71 17.90 18.20
C SER A 95 4.10 16.63 18.81
N GLY A 96 4.69 15.45 18.59
CA GLY A 96 4.11 14.17 19.02
C GLY A 96 2.80 13.82 18.29
N THR A 97 2.65 14.27 17.04
CA THR A 97 1.45 14.04 16.23
C THR A 97 1.44 12.60 15.72
N GLU A 98 0.42 11.84 16.11
CA GLU A 98 0.14 10.47 15.70
C GLU A 98 -1.25 10.37 15.07
N GLY A 99 -1.50 9.31 14.30
CA GLY A 99 -2.81 9.03 13.73
C GLY A 99 -2.75 8.30 12.39
N THR A 100 -3.91 8.09 11.78
CA THR A 100 -4.03 7.38 10.49
C THR A 100 -4.57 8.31 9.42
N VAL A 101 -3.75 8.55 8.39
CA VAL A 101 -4.18 9.17 7.13
C VAL A 101 -4.88 8.10 6.29
N LEU A 102 -6.10 8.37 5.86
CA LEU A 102 -6.87 7.50 4.97
C LEU A 102 -6.98 8.17 3.61
N ILE A 103 -6.44 7.51 2.59
CA ILE A 103 -6.51 7.97 1.20
C ILE A 103 -7.36 6.97 0.42
N SER A 104 -8.35 7.45 -0.33
CA SER A 104 -9.07 6.65 -1.32
C SER A 104 -8.60 6.96 -2.74
N TYR A 105 -8.74 6.01 -3.64
CA TYR A 105 -8.48 6.18 -5.07
C TYR A 105 -9.32 5.20 -5.89
N VAL A 106 -9.44 5.48 -7.19
CA VAL A 106 -10.24 4.68 -8.12
C VAL A 106 -9.35 4.10 -9.22
N VAL A 107 -9.32 2.77 -9.32
CA VAL A 107 -8.78 2.07 -10.49
C VAL A 107 -9.83 2.05 -11.58
N THR A 108 -9.51 2.63 -12.72
CA THR A 108 -10.40 2.80 -13.88
C THR A 108 -10.50 1.53 -14.73
N PRO A 109 -11.48 1.46 -15.66
CA PRO A 109 -11.56 0.37 -16.64
C PRO A 109 -10.34 0.21 -17.54
N THR A 110 -9.47 1.23 -17.65
CA THR A 110 -8.21 1.17 -18.40
C THR A 110 -7.02 0.72 -17.55
N GLY A 111 -7.21 0.50 -16.25
CA GLY A 111 -6.14 0.08 -15.35
C GLY A 111 -5.28 1.23 -14.79
N GLN A 112 -5.66 2.49 -15.04
CA GLN A 112 -5.05 3.65 -14.40
C GLN A 112 -5.74 3.91 -13.06
N ALA A 113 -5.02 4.38 -12.06
CA ALA A 113 -5.67 4.98 -10.90
C ALA A 113 -5.68 6.50 -10.94
N GLN A 114 -6.74 7.03 -10.37
CA GLN A 114 -7.06 8.45 -10.34
C GLN A 114 -7.97 8.73 -9.14
N ASP A 115 -8.46 9.96 -9.05
CA ASP A 115 -9.43 10.40 -8.04
C ASP A 115 -8.92 10.16 -6.61
N PHE A 116 -7.63 10.46 -6.40
CA PHE A 116 -6.99 10.36 -5.08
C PHE A 116 -7.58 11.40 -4.13
N LEU A 117 -8.15 10.95 -3.01
CA LEU A 117 -8.80 11.81 -2.02
C LEU A 117 -8.32 11.43 -0.62
N ILE A 118 -7.88 12.42 0.16
CA ILE A 118 -7.66 12.25 1.60
C ILE A 118 -9.05 12.28 2.27
N GLU A 119 -9.54 11.09 2.64
CA GLU A 119 -10.84 10.91 3.30
C GLU A 119 -10.77 11.30 4.78
N ASN A 120 -9.64 11.03 5.41
CA ASN A 120 -9.35 11.42 6.79
C ASN A 120 -7.87 11.78 6.92
N GLY A 121 -7.60 13.03 7.32
CA GLY A 121 -6.24 13.53 7.56
C GLY A 121 -5.83 13.47 9.03
N VAL A 122 -4.53 13.63 9.27
CA VAL A 122 -3.95 13.74 10.62
C VAL A 122 -3.34 15.12 10.81
N SER A 123 -2.52 15.55 9.86
CA SER A 123 -1.94 16.89 9.81
C SER A 123 -1.47 17.16 8.39
N PRO A 124 -1.42 18.42 7.92
CA PRO A 124 -1.01 18.72 6.54
C PRO A 124 0.32 18.06 6.14
N ALA A 125 1.30 18.03 7.05
CA ALA A 125 2.60 17.42 6.78
C ALA A 125 2.53 15.88 6.63
N CYS A 126 1.72 15.20 7.43
CA CYS A 126 1.53 13.75 7.33
C CYS A 126 0.69 13.37 6.10
N ASP A 127 -0.33 14.18 5.82
CA ASP A 127 -1.25 13.99 4.71
C ASP A 127 -0.51 14.15 3.37
N ASP A 128 0.31 15.19 3.24
CA ASP A 128 1.14 15.45 2.06
C ASP A 128 2.14 14.33 1.81
N GLU A 129 2.80 13.82 2.86
CA GLU A 129 3.77 12.73 2.71
C GLU A 129 3.10 11.42 2.31
N ALA A 130 1.97 11.08 2.93
CA ALA A 130 1.21 9.88 2.59
C ALA A 130 0.70 9.94 1.13
N TRP A 131 0.17 11.09 0.71
CA TRP A 131 -0.31 11.30 -0.65
C TRP A 131 0.82 11.25 -1.68
N LYS A 132 1.95 11.89 -1.38
CA LYS A 132 3.14 11.87 -2.22
C LYS A 132 3.66 10.44 -2.41
N ALA A 133 3.80 9.68 -1.33
CA ALA A 133 4.27 8.30 -1.38
C ALA A 133 3.36 7.40 -2.24
N LEU A 134 2.05 7.52 -2.10
CA LEU A 134 1.10 6.78 -2.93
C LEU A 134 1.21 7.17 -4.41
N ARG A 135 1.32 8.47 -4.71
CA ARG A 135 1.42 8.97 -6.09
C ARG A 135 2.72 8.57 -6.78
N ASP A 136 3.85 8.64 -6.07
CA ASP A 136 5.18 8.44 -6.65
C ASP A 136 5.48 6.95 -6.91
N ASN A 137 4.77 6.02 -6.26
CA ASN A 137 4.95 4.57 -6.42
C ASN A 137 3.80 3.90 -7.21
N PHE A 138 3.07 4.67 -8.02
CA PHE A 138 1.90 4.12 -8.69
C PHE A 138 2.24 3.14 -9.82
N ASN A 139 1.73 1.92 -9.72
CA ASN A 139 1.89 0.86 -10.73
C ASN A 139 0.62 0.66 -11.56
N ASN A 140 0.76 0.07 -12.75
CA ASN A 140 -0.37 -0.23 -13.63
C ASN A 140 -1.27 -1.31 -13.01
N TRP A 141 -2.57 -1.24 -13.27
CA TRP A 141 -3.54 -2.22 -12.80
C TRP A 141 -4.17 -3.01 -13.93
N ILE A 142 -4.48 -4.27 -13.63
CA ILE A 142 -5.48 -5.06 -14.32
C ILE A 142 -6.84 -4.69 -13.73
N PRO A 143 -7.80 -4.20 -14.52
CA PRO A 143 -9.09 -3.74 -14.01
C PRO A 143 -9.98 -4.89 -13.55
N ALA A 144 -10.90 -4.56 -12.65
CA ALA A 144 -11.97 -5.47 -12.25
C ALA A 144 -12.90 -5.76 -13.42
N ILE A 145 -13.30 -7.02 -13.61
CA ILE A 145 -14.34 -7.40 -14.56
C ILE A 145 -15.61 -7.77 -13.79
N TYR A 146 -16.71 -7.07 -14.09
CA TYR A 146 -18.04 -7.36 -13.54
C TYR A 146 -19.03 -7.47 -14.70
N ARG A 147 -19.83 -8.55 -14.72
CA ARG A 147 -20.80 -8.85 -15.80
C ARG A 147 -20.19 -8.72 -17.21
N GLY A 148 -18.97 -9.25 -17.38
CA GLY A 148 -18.25 -9.26 -18.67
C GLY A 148 -17.64 -7.92 -19.10
N LYS A 149 -17.73 -6.85 -18.29
CA LYS A 149 -17.18 -5.53 -18.62
C LYS A 149 -16.16 -5.05 -17.58
N PRO A 150 -15.12 -4.31 -17.98
CA PRO A 150 -14.25 -3.64 -17.03
C PRO A 150 -15.02 -2.52 -16.32
N VAL A 151 -14.90 -2.46 -15.00
CA VAL A 151 -15.61 -1.49 -14.16
C VAL A 151 -14.65 -0.78 -13.20
N PRO A 152 -14.93 0.50 -12.84
CA PRO A 152 -14.13 1.19 -11.84
C PRO A 152 -14.19 0.48 -10.49
N ALA A 153 -13.05 0.38 -9.81
CA ALA A 153 -12.92 -0.21 -8.48
C ALA A 153 -12.30 0.80 -7.51
N ARG A 154 -12.88 0.96 -6.32
CA ARG A 154 -12.37 1.86 -5.28
C ARG A 154 -11.48 1.12 -4.30
N PHE A 155 -10.36 1.75 -3.98
CA PHE A 155 -9.33 1.27 -3.07
C PHE A 155 -9.04 2.30 -1.99
N TYR A 156 -8.38 1.84 -0.93
CA TYR A 156 -7.98 2.67 0.20
C TYR A 156 -6.55 2.32 0.63
N LEU A 157 -5.76 3.34 0.95
CA LEU A 157 -4.49 3.23 1.66
C LEU A 157 -4.64 3.90 3.02
N MET A 158 -4.32 3.17 4.07
CA MET A 158 -4.20 3.67 5.43
C MET A 158 -2.72 3.84 5.76
N VAL A 159 -2.27 5.05 6.10
CA VAL A 159 -0.92 5.33 6.58
C VAL A 159 -1.00 5.75 8.03
N THR A 160 -0.52 4.91 8.95
CA THR A 160 -0.52 5.19 10.39
C THR A 160 0.84 5.68 10.84
N PHE A 161 0.87 6.89 11.36
CA PHE A 161 2.03 7.48 12.04
C PHE A 161 1.92 7.22 13.53
N ARG A 162 2.93 6.57 14.11
CA ARG A 162 2.97 6.25 15.55
C ARG A 162 4.36 6.47 16.14
N MET A 163 4.42 6.80 17.42
CA MET A 163 5.64 6.94 18.20
C MET A 163 5.78 5.74 19.13
N VAL A 164 6.98 5.19 19.21
CA VAL A 164 7.29 4.08 20.13
C VAL A 164 8.37 4.53 21.12
N ALA A 165 8.19 4.15 22.39
CA ALA A 165 9.19 4.40 23.43
C ALA A 165 10.44 3.54 23.17
N SER A 166 11.62 4.05 23.54
CA SER A 166 12.91 3.43 23.22
C SER A 166 13.05 1.96 23.66
N GLU A 167 12.35 1.55 24.72
CA GLU A 167 12.41 0.21 25.33
C GLU A 167 11.57 -0.87 24.62
N GLN A 168 10.53 -0.49 23.86
CA GLN A 168 9.59 -1.44 23.23
C GLN A 168 10.09 -2.02 21.89
N ARG A 169 11.21 -1.49 21.38
CA ARG A 169 11.76 -1.72 20.03
C ARG A 169 12.13 -3.17 19.68
N ARG A 170 12.49 -4.00 20.67
CA ARG A 170 12.94 -5.40 20.44
C ARG A 170 11.82 -6.44 20.38
N LYS A 171 10.63 -6.15 20.92
CA LYS A 171 9.50 -7.09 20.94
C LYS A 171 8.50 -6.84 19.80
N GLU A 172 8.48 -5.64 19.23
CA GLU A 172 7.52 -5.23 18.20
C GLU A 172 8.00 -5.46 16.77
N SER A 173 9.31 -5.43 16.49
CA SER A 173 9.85 -5.63 15.12
C SER A 173 9.44 -6.97 14.49
N ASP A 174 9.42 -8.04 15.29
CA ASP A 174 9.08 -9.39 14.83
C ASP A 174 7.55 -9.61 14.80
N LYS A 175 6.79 -8.80 15.54
CA LYS A 175 5.32 -8.85 15.61
C LYS A 175 4.68 -7.98 14.53
N GLU A 176 5.31 -6.87 14.13
CA GLU A 176 4.76 -5.92 13.15
C GLU A 176 4.75 -6.48 11.73
N LEU A 177 5.76 -7.29 11.35
CA LEU A 177 5.78 -8.02 10.08
C LEU A 177 4.66 -9.08 9.98
N SER A 178 4.23 -9.64 11.12
CA SER A 178 3.15 -10.63 11.19
C SER A 178 1.75 -10.01 11.35
N VAL A 179 1.65 -8.77 11.84
CA VAL A 179 0.37 -8.04 11.97
C VAL A 179 -0.03 -7.37 10.65
N LEU A 180 0.92 -6.91 9.84
CA LEU A 180 0.67 -6.42 8.47
C LEU A 180 0.03 -7.50 7.57
N THR A 181 0.11 -8.77 7.95
CA THR A 181 -0.48 -9.93 7.26
C THR A 181 -1.71 -10.50 7.97
N ALA A 182 -2.12 -9.96 9.13
CA ALA A 182 -3.15 -10.54 9.99
C ALA A 182 -4.27 -9.56 10.33
N GLY A 183 -5.07 -9.20 9.34
CA GLY A 183 -6.36 -8.54 9.52
C GLY A 183 -7.25 -8.79 8.31
N LYS A 184 -8.29 -9.63 8.46
CA LYS A 184 -9.33 -10.00 7.48
C LYS A 184 -9.07 -9.46 6.05
N ASN A 185 -8.53 -10.32 5.17
CA ASN A 185 -8.18 -10.04 3.77
C ASN A 185 -9.24 -9.23 3.01
N VAL A 186 -9.14 -7.91 3.09
CA VAL A 186 -9.85 -6.99 2.23
C VAL A 186 -8.83 -6.46 1.24
N HIS A 187 -8.72 -7.11 0.08
CA HIS A 187 -7.73 -6.77 -0.95
C HIS A 187 -7.91 -5.38 -1.58
N PHE A 188 -8.87 -4.58 -1.12
CA PHE A 188 -9.05 -3.18 -1.51
C PHE A 188 -8.60 -2.17 -0.45
N VAL A 189 -8.11 -2.63 0.71
CA VAL A 189 -7.50 -1.77 1.74
C VAL A 189 -6.07 -2.22 1.94
N ASP A 190 -5.14 -1.28 1.89
CA ASP A 190 -3.74 -1.46 2.25
C ASP A 190 -3.43 -0.65 3.51
N HIS A 191 -2.61 -1.21 4.40
CA HIS A 191 -2.24 -0.55 5.65
C HIS A 191 -0.71 -0.51 5.78
N VAL A 192 -0.20 0.70 5.95
CA VAL A 192 1.21 0.99 6.19
C VAL A 192 1.33 1.64 7.57
N ILE A 193 2.30 1.19 8.36
CA ILE A 193 2.60 1.75 9.69
C ILE A 193 4.01 2.34 9.65
N ILE A 194 4.13 3.60 10.02
CA ILE A 194 5.37 4.38 10.08
C ILE A 194 5.63 4.73 11.52
N THR A 195 6.74 4.23 12.05
CA THR A 195 7.09 4.36 13.46
C THR A 195 8.26 5.32 13.64
N ALA A 196 8.12 6.33 14.51
CA ALA A 196 9.23 7.16 14.97
C ALA A 196 9.53 6.93 16.46
N LEU A 197 10.72 7.34 16.88
CA LEU A 197 11.15 7.21 18.27
C LEU A 197 10.75 8.45 19.07
N GLY A 198 10.10 8.23 20.21
CA GLY A 198 9.83 9.30 21.18
C GLY A 198 11.12 9.95 21.69
N ILE A 199 11.14 11.27 21.74
CA ILE A 199 12.16 12.03 22.47
C ILE A 199 11.68 12.14 23.91
N GLU A 200 12.35 11.47 24.85
CA GLU A 200 12.11 11.70 26.28
C GLU A 200 12.42 13.16 26.62
N ARG A 201 11.39 13.95 26.94
CA ARG A 201 11.61 15.21 27.66
C ARG A 201 11.85 14.85 29.11
N LYS A 202 13.11 14.88 29.57
CA LYS A 202 13.38 15.00 31.01
C LYS A 202 12.66 16.26 31.49
N SER A 203 11.62 16.13 32.31
CA SER A 203 11.05 17.28 33.02
C SER A 203 12.13 17.77 34.00
N GLY A 204 12.91 18.76 33.58
CA GLY A 204 13.76 19.51 34.50
C GLY A 204 12.85 20.29 35.43
N ALA A 205 12.71 19.84 36.67
CA ALA A 205 12.14 20.67 37.72
C ALA A 205 12.98 21.94 37.82
N LEU A 206 12.36 23.10 37.59
CA LEU A 206 12.96 24.39 37.86
C LEU A 206 13.19 24.46 39.39
N PRO A 207 14.42 24.67 39.90
CA PRO A 207 14.60 24.84 41.33
C PRO A 207 13.86 26.10 41.78
N LEU A 208 12.95 25.94 42.73
CA LEU A 208 12.28 27.06 43.39
C LEU A 208 13.34 27.93 44.09
N PRO A 209 13.27 29.27 43.99
CA PRO A 209 14.18 30.13 44.71
C PRO A 209 13.99 29.93 46.22
N LYS A 210 15.09 29.70 46.94
CA LYS A 210 15.10 29.66 48.40
C LYS A 210 14.75 31.05 48.93
N GLN A 211 13.75 31.11 49.83
CA GLN A 211 13.52 32.27 50.69
C GLN A 211 14.59 32.32 51.79
#